data_AF-J1FA00-F1
#
_entry.id   AF-J1FA00-F1
#
_cell.length_a   1.000
_cell.length_b   1.000
_cell.length_c   1.000
_cell.angle_alpha   90.00
_cell.angle_beta   90.00
_cell.angle_gamma   90.00
#
_symmetry.space_group_name_H-M   'P 1'
#
loop_
_entity.id
_entity.type
_entity.pdbx_description
1 polymer ?
#
loop_
_entity_poly.entity_id
_entity_poly.type
_entity_poly.pdbx_seq_one_letter_code
_entity_poly.pdbx_strand_id
1 'polypeptide(L)'
;MKQIAIIGKPNVGKSSLFNRIVRERDAITSEKAGTTRDVKKREIEIGDERAILIDTGGFDTSSELFQKVTDGAIKVALESDIVLYMVDGRDLSDEKDKKTFYKIAKKVKNIALVVNKLDNDKLEEKLWEFSDFGIDDTFAISISHNRRINKLIEWIHEKVGNQKVIVDRFDRIETKGIQLESEISVSIIGRVNVGKSSLLNAITKSDRSIVSPVAGTTIDPIDEVFQIDGREIKFVDTAGIRRRGKIAGIEKYALGRTESMLERSDIALLVLDASEGFHELDEKIAGLVDKHQLATIIVLNKWDERIYEYEEAVRIIRDKFKFLYFAPILTISALTHQRVHKIYELLFRVYENYTKRMPTSQVNGIVEEAVRKHSLPAPKGRVLKIYYSTQFGVSPPKISVIMNRPKLLHFSYKRYLINQFREKFDFEGTPLIIVSRDKKNGDREKKEESY
;
A
#
# COMPACT_ATOMS: atom_id res chain seq x y z
N MET A 1 0.86 24.57 14.06
CA MET A 1 1.23 23.64 12.98
C MET A 1 2.45 24.18 12.28
N LYS A 2 3.49 23.37 12.11
CA LYS A 2 4.71 23.79 11.41
C LYS A 2 4.44 23.95 9.92
N GLN A 3 5.11 24.90 9.28
CA GLN A 3 5.02 25.16 7.85
C GLN A 3 6.23 24.59 7.11
N ILE A 4 5.97 23.79 6.08
CA ILE A 4 6.97 23.17 5.22
C ILE A 4 6.82 23.76 3.83
N ALA A 5 7.80 24.52 3.35
CA ALA A 5 7.80 25.06 2.00
C ALA A 5 8.68 24.25 1.05
N ILE A 6 8.12 23.90 -0.12
CA ILE A 6 8.85 23.33 -1.25
C ILE A 6 9.18 24.46 -2.22
N ILE A 7 10.45 24.81 -2.33
CA ILE A 7 10.96 25.89 -3.17
C ILE A 7 11.97 25.36 -4.20
N GLY A 8 12.09 26.02 -5.34
CA GLY A 8 13.07 25.67 -6.38
C GLY A 8 12.63 26.23 -7.72
N LYS A 9 13.50 26.09 -8.72
CA LYS A 9 13.22 26.53 -10.09
C LYS A 9 11.98 25.88 -10.69
N PRO A 10 11.41 26.47 -11.78
CA PRO A 10 10.38 25.81 -12.56
C PRO A 10 10.81 24.41 -12.99
N ASN A 11 9.87 23.48 -13.10
CA ASN A 11 10.08 22.13 -13.62
C ASN A 11 11.04 21.19 -12.86
N VAL A 12 11.57 21.56 -11.69
CA VAL A 12 12.43 20.66 -10.87
C VAL A 12 11.65 19.52 -10.20
N GLY A 13 10.31 19.57 -10.21
CA GLY A 13 9.43 18.53 -9.64
C GLY A 13 8.76 18.89 -8.31
N LYS A 14 8.65 20.19 -7.97
CA LYS A 14 8.02 20.70 -6.73
C LYS A 14 6.62 20.14 -6.51
N SER A 15 5.71 20.31 -7.47
CA SER A 15 4.34 19.82 -7.38
C SER A 15 4.26 18.29 -7.36
N SER A 16 5.23 17.59 -7.96
CA SER A 16 5.33 16.13 -7.88
C SER A 16 5.69 15.68 -6.47
N LEU A 17 6.64 16.36 -5.81
CA LEU A 17 7.00 16.09 -4.41
C LEU A 17 5.84 16.43 -3.48
N PHE A 18 5.20 17.58 -3.69
CA PHE A 18 4.03 18.01 -2.95
C PHE A 18 2.93 16.96 -2.97
N ASN A 19 2.50 16.55 -4.17
CA ASN A 19 1.46 15.55 -4.33
C ASN A 19 1.87 14.18 -3.77
N ARG A 20 3.17 13.86 -3.80
CA ARG A 20 3.68 12.60 -3.24
C ARG A 20 3.55 12.59 -1.72
N ILE A 21 3.99 13.67 -1.06
CA ILE A 21 3.92 13.80 0.41
C ILE A 21 2.46 13.82 0.89
N VAL A 22 1.58 14.51 0.16
CA VAL A 22 0.13 14.52 0.47
C VAL A 22 -0.48 13.12 0.33
N ARG A 23 -0.26 12.43 -0.81
CA ARG A 23 -0.85 11.11 -1.08
C ARG A 23 -0.36 9.98 -0.17
N GLU A 24 0.87 10.05 0.32
CA GLU A 24 1.38 9.04 1.26
C GLU A 24 0.83 9.23 2.69
N ARG A 25 0.19 10.38 2.97
CA ARG A 25 -0.23 10.77 4.32
C ARG A 25 -1.65 11.32 4.37
N ASP A 26 -2.51 10.84 3.47
CA ASP A 26 -3.93 11.18 3.42
C ASP A 26 -4.68 10.56 4.61
N ALA A 27 -4.61 11.23 5.76
CA ALA A 27 -5.63 11.17 6.79
C ALA A 27 -6.21 12.59 6.94
N ILE A 28 -7.40 12.78 6.37
CA ILE A 28 -8.26 13.96 6.55
C ILE A 28 -7.65 15.29 6.05
N THR A 29 -7.79 15.59 4.76
CA THR A 29 -7.55 16.95 4.25
C THR A 29 -8.84 17.76 4.21
N SER A 30 -8.90 18.89 4.91
CA SER A 30 -9.92 19.92 4.67
C SER A 30 -9.40 20.92 3.62
N GLU A 31 -10.18 21.16 2.56
CA GLU A 31 -9.89 22.26 1.65
C GLU A 31 -10.30 23.59 2.30
N LYS A 32 -9.40 24.21 3.06
CA LYS A 32 -9.51 25.65 3.28
C LYS A 32 -9.08 26.36 2.00
N ALA A 33 -10.06 26.64 1.14
CA ALA A 33 -9.91 27.56 0.02
C ALA A 33 -9.63 28.97 0.56
N GLY A 34 -8.35 29.28 0.79
CA GLY A 34 -7.87 30.64 1.00
C GLY A 34 -7.77 31.35 -0.34
N THR A 35 -8.61 32.36 -0.53
CA THR A 35 -8.65 33.24 -1.70
C THR A 35 -7.40 34.11 -1.78
N THR A 36 -6.29 33.55 -2.27
CA THR A 36 -5.17 34.31 -2.87
C THR A 36 -4.53 33.43 -3.94
N ARG A 37 -4.42 33.95 -5.17
CA ARG A 37 -4.22 33.20 -6.42
C ARG A 37 -2.94 32.36 -6.57
N ASP A 38 -2.00 32.29 -5.61
CA ASP A 38 -0.61 31.92 -5.95
C ASP A 38 0.14 30.86 -5.10
N VAL A 39 -0.43 30.19 -4.09
CA VAL A 39 0.31 29.16 -3.33
C VAL A 39 -0.59 28.00 -2.91
N LYS A 40 -0.23 26.75 -3.27
CA LYS A 40 -0.98 25.56 -2.84
C LYS A 40 -0.56 25.18 -1.42
N LYS A 41 -1.49 25.32 -0.48
CA LYS A 41 -1.33 24.89 0.91
C LYS A 41 -2.20 23.67 1.19
N ARG A 42 -1.64 22.67 1.87
CA ARG A 42 -2.36 21.49 2.35
C ARG A 42 -1.93 21.18 3.77
N GLU A 43 -2.91 20.93 4.63
CA GLU A 43 -2.64 20.32 5.94
C GLU A 43 -2.31 18.84 5.71
N ILE A 44 -1.23 18.38 6.30
CA ILE A 44 -0.76 17.01 6.23
C ILE A 44 -0.43 16.53 7.64
N GLU A 45 -0.61 15.25 7.88
CA GLU A 45 -0.18 14.59 9.10
C GLU A 45 1.22 14.00 8.88
N ILE A 46 2.13 14.16 9.84
CA ILE A 46 3.51 13.68 9.79
C ILE A 46 3.79 12.96 11.11
N GLY A 47 3.68 11.62 11.11
CA GLY A 47 3.62 10.88 12.37
C GLY A 47 2.33 11.25 13.09
N ASP A 48 2.43 11.68 14.35
CA ASP A 48 1.29 12.15 15.15
C ASP A 48 1.11 13.70 15.08
N GLU A 49 1.93 14.38 14.28
CA GLU A 49 1.99 15.85 14.24
C GLU A 49 1.35 16.41 12.97
N ARG A 50 0.62 17.53 13.10
CA ARG A 50 0.03 18.22 11.96
C ARG A 50 0.93 19.35 11.45
N ALA A 51 1.19 19.34 10.14
CA ALA A 51 1.98 20.33 9.44
C ALA A 51 1.23 20.90 8.23
N ILE A 52 1.62 22.08 7.78
CA ILE A 52 1.11 22.70 6.55
C ILE A 52 2.19 22.57 5.50
N LEU A 53 1.93 21.78 4.45
CA LEU A 53 2.77 21.69 3.28
C LEU A 53 2.40 22.78 2.27
N ILE A 54 3.41 23.45 1.73
CA ILE A 54 3.27 24.62 0.87
C ILE A 54 4.07 24.39 -0.42
N ASP A 55 3.40 24.34 -1.58
CA ASP A 55 4.04 24.31 -2.90
C ASP A 55 4.07 25.72 -3.50
N THR A 56 5.28 26.23 -3.70
CA THR A 56 5.51 27.54 -4.35
C THR A 56 5.51 27.44 -5.88
N GLY A 57 5.19 26.28 -6.47
CA GLY A 57 5.03 26.11 -7.92
C GLY A 57 3.84 26.86 -8.52
N GLY A 58 2.92 27.37 -7.70
CA GLY A 58 1.78 28.19 -8.15
C GLY A 58 2.16 29.56 -8.73
N PHE A 59 3.36 30.06 -8.41
CA PHE A 59 3.83 31.34 -8.96
C PHE A 59 4.30 31.25 -10.43
N ASP A 60 4.29 30.07 -11.06
CA ASP A 60 4.90 29.81 -12.39
C ASP A 60 4.02 30.14 -13.61
N THR A 61 2.87 30.81 -13.45
CA THR A 61 1.98 31.18 -14.58
C THR A 61 2.03 32.65 -14.96
N SER A 62 3.13 33.10 -15.57
CA SER A 62 3.16 34.06 -16.71
C SER A 62 4.60 34.46 -17.06
N SER A 63 4.89 34.52 -18.36
CA SER A 63 6.22 34.60 -18.96
C SER A 63 6.92 35.96 -18.91
N GLU A 64 6.43 36.93 -18.13
CA GLU A 64 7.00 38.29 -18.08
C GLU A 64 7.47 38.75 -16.68
N LEU A 65 7.39 37.90 -15.65
CA LEU A 65 7.62 38.31 -14.25
C LEU A 65 8.55 37.38 -13.45
N PHE A 66 9.62 36.89 -14.07
CA PHE A 66 10.60 35.97 -13.44
C PHE A 66 11.17 36.47 -12.11
N GLN A 67 11.39 37.78 -11.94
CA GLN A 67 11.94 38.34 -10.69
C GLN A 67 10.90 38.41 -9.56
N LYS A 68 9.67 38.88 -9.81
CA LYS A 68 8.64 38.98 -8.75
C LYS A 68 8.13 37.61 -8.30
N VAL A 69 8.10 36.63 -9.22
CA VAL A 69 7.77 35.22 -8.93
C VAL A 69 8.79 34.60 -7.97
N THR A 70 10.08 34.93 -8.14
CA THR A 70 11.16 34.45 -7.28
C THR A 70 11.09 35.07 -5.88
N ASP A 71 10.77 36.35 -5.76
CA ASP A 71 10.66 37.05 -4.47
C ASP A 71 9.50 36.53 -3.60
N GLY A 72 8.36 36.18 -4.22
CA GLY A 72 7.22 35.57 -3.53
C GLY A 72 7.56 34.21 -2.93
N ALA A 73 8.23 33.34 -3.71
CA ALA A 73 8.68 32.04 -3.23
C ALA A 73 9.71 32.16 -2.10
N ILE A 74 10.67 33.09 -2.22
CA ILE A 74 11.67 33.36 -1.16
C ILE A 74 10.97 33.85 0.12
N LYS A 75 9.98 34.74 0.01
CA LYS A 75 9.23 35.23 1.17
C LYS A 75 8.53 34.07 1.91
N VAL A 76 7.84 33.19 1.17
CA VAL A 76 7.21 32.00 1.75
C VAL A 76 8.23 31.10 2.44
N ALA A 77 9.40 30.88 1.82
CA ALA A 77 10.46 30.10 2.44
C ALA A 77 10.98 30.73 3.73
N LEU A 78 11.16 32.05 3.77
CA LEU A 78 11.61 32.79 4.95
C LEU A 78 10.60 32.80 6.11
N GLU A 79 9.31 32.64 5.81
CA GLU A 79 8.23 32.56 6.79
C GLU A 79 7.96 31.12 7.26
N SER A 80 8.58 30.11 6.62
CA SER A 80 8.35 28.70 6.92
C SER A 80 9.33 28.14 7.95
N ASP A 81 8.87 27.17 8.74
CA ASP A 81 9.68 26.49 9.76
C ASP A 81 10.69 25.50 9.16
N ILE A 82 10.34 24.90 8.02
CA ILE A 82 11.13 23.92 7.28
C ILE A 82 11.10 24.27 5.79
N VAL A 83 12.26 24.21 5.13
CA VAL A 83 12.38 24.49 3.69
C VAL A 83 13.01 23.30 2.97
N LEU A 84 12.34 22.83 1.93
CA LEU A 84 12.87 21.84 0.98
C LEU A 84 13.26 22.58 -0.31
N TYR A 85 14.56 22.84 -0.48
CA TYR A 85 15.08 23.50 -1.66
C TYR A 85 15.38 22.46 -2.75
N MET A 86 14.55 22.42 -3.79
CA MET A 86 14.63 21.43 -4.86
C MET A 86 15.43 21.91 -6.06
N VAL A 87 16.30 21.03 -6.56
CA VAL A 87 17.06 21.19 -7.81
C VAL A 87 16.88 19.97 -8.72
N ASP A 88 17.13 20.13 -10.02
CA ASP A 88 17.16 19.03 -10.99
C ASP A 88 18.58 18.46 -11.06
N GLY A 89 18.76 17.20 -10.66
CA GLY A 89 20.05 16.52 -10.64
C GLY A 89 20.60 16.14 -12.03
N ARG A 90 19.86 16.42 -13.11
CA ARG A 90 20.34 16.22 -14.48
C ARG A 90 21.14 17.43 -14.98
N ASP A 91 20.80 18.61 -14.47
CA ASP A 91 21.43 19.89 -14.79
C ASP A 91 22.65 20.12 -13.87
N LEU A 92 23.59 20.96 -14.31
CA LEU A 92 24.72 21.39 -13.48
C LEU A 92 24.25 22.32 -12.37
N SER A 93 25.01 22.39 -11.27
CA SER A 93 24.72 23.32 -10.18
C SER A 93 24.77 24.78 -10.70
N ASP A 94 23.67 25.53 -10.52
CA ASP A 94 23.57 26.94 -10.95
C ASP A 94 23.93 27.87 -9.79
N GLU A 95 24.85 28.80 -10.04
CA GLU A 95 25.24 29.87 -9.12
C GLU A 95 24.05 30.71 -8.61
N LYS A 96 22.98 30.86 -9.39
CA LYS A 96 21.74 31.53 -8.94
C LYS A 96 20.97 30.72 -7.90
N ASP A 97 20.93 29.39 -8.03
CA ASP A 97 20.31 28.51 -7.04
C ASP A 97 21.10 28.51 -5.74
N LYS A 98 22.44 28.43 -5.82
CA LYS A 98 23.33 28.54 -4.66
C LYS A 98 23.11 29.85 -3.91
N LYS A 99 23.10 30.99 -4.60
CA LYS A 99 22.84 32.30 -3.97
C LYS A 99 21.48 32.37 -3.27
N THR A 100 20.44 31.81 -3.89
CA THR A 100 19.08 31.80 -3.32
C THR A 100 19.01 30.87 -2.11
N PHE A 101 19.58 29.67 -2.22
CA PHE A 101 19.69 28.72 -1.14
C PHE A 101 20.39 29.32 0.09
N TYR A 102 21.58 29.91 -0.09
CA TYR A 102 22.32 30.54 1.01
C TYR A 102 21.59 31.74 1.62
N LYS A 103 20.84 32.51 0.82
CA LYS A 103 20.02 33.61 1.33
C LYS A 103 18.93 33.11 2.31
N ILE A 104 18.32 31.96 2.03
CA ILE A 104 17.30 31.34 2.87
C ILE A 104 17.94 30.63 4.07
N ALA A 105 19.00 29.85 3.84
CA ALA A 105 19.71 29.10 4.88
C ALA A 105 20.28 29.98 6.00
N LYS A 106 20.62 31.26 5.70
CA LYS A 106 21.01 32.24 6.71
C LYS A 106 19.91 32.59 7.73
N LYS A 107 18.65 32.38 7.38
CA LYS A 107 17.48 32.81 8.18
C LYS A 107 16.62 31.64 8.65
N VAL A 108 16.58 30.55 7.89
CA VAL A 108 15.82 29.34 8.20
C VAL A 108 16.77 28.22 8.56
N LYS A 109 16.72 27.74 9.82
CA LYS A 109 17.64 26.73 10.33
C LYS A 109 17.39 25.33 9.75
N ASN A 110 16.14 24.97 9.51
CA ASN A 110 15.77 23.65 9.00
C ASN A 110 15.59 23.72 7.48
N ILE A 111 16.70 23.72 6.74
CA ILE A 111 16.69 23.72 5.27
C ILE A 111 17.40 22.47 4.76
N ALA A 112 16.79 21.80 3.79
CA ALA A 112 17.37 20.64 3.11
C ALA A 112 17.52 20.92 1.61
N LEU A 113 18.61 20.43 1.03
CA LEU A 113 18.81 20.40 -0.42
C LEU A 113 18.24 19.09 -0.97
N VAL A 114 17.29 19.16 -1.91
CA VAL A 114 16.63 18.00 -2.50
C VAL A 114 16.99 17.93 -3.98
N VAL A 115 17.90 17.01 -4.33
CA VAL A 115 18.35 16.78 -5.70
C VAL A 115 17.45 15.73 -6.34
N ASN A 116 16.51 16.18 -7.16
CA ASN A 116 15.49 15.32 -7.77
C ASN A 116 15.92 14.83 -9.18
N LYS A 117 15.23 13.81 -9.70
CA LYS A 117 15.47 13.20 -11.03
C LYS A 117 16.78 12.42 -11.17
N LEU A 118 17.30 11.94 -10.04
CA LEU A 118 18.41 10.99 -10.00
C LEU A 118 17.88 9.57 -10.21
N ASP A 119 17.46 9.30 -11.44
CA ASP A 119 16.65 8.12 -11.78
C ASP A 119 17.47 6.82 -11.80
N ASN A 120 18.79 6.92 -11.98
CA ASN A 120 19.73 5.79 -12.06
C ASN A 120 21.03 6.06 -11.30
N ASP A 121 21.78 5.00 -11.00
CA ASP A 121 22.99 5.06 -10.18
C ASP A 121 24.13 5.87 -10.86
N LYS A 122 24.09 6.02 -12.20
CA LYS A 122 25.04 6.86 -12.95
C LYS A 122 24.75 8.35 -12.79
N LEU A 123 23.48 8.74 -12.71
CA LEU A 123 23.10 10.11 -12.38
C LEU A 123 23.40 10.42 -10.91
N GLU A 124 23.39 9.41 -10.04
CA GLU A 124 23.76 9.56 -8.64
C GLU A 124 25.23 9.94 -8.45
N GLU A 125 26.13 9.52 -9.34
CA GLU A 125 27.52 10.00 -9.36
C GLU A 125 27.60 11.52 -9.56
N LYS A 126 26.57 12.17 -10.12
CA LYS A 126 26.50 13.63 -10.20
C LYS A 126 26.15 14.30 -8.88
N LEU A 127 25.77 13.56 -7.84
CA LEU A 127 25.47 14.15 -6.52
C LEU A 127 26.68 14.90 -5.97
N TRP A 128 27.90 14.47 -6.29
CA TRP A 128 29.15 15.15 -5.93
C TRP A 128 29.21 16.60 -6.45
N GLU A 129 28.57 16.90 -7.59
CA GLU A 129 28.52 18.26 -8.15
C GLU A 129 27.65 19.22 -7.32
N PHE A 130 26.81 18.68 -6.43
CA PHE A 130 25.97 19.43 -5.50
C PHE A 130 26.59 19.55 -4.10
N SER A 131 27.73 18.91 -3.84
CA SER A 131 28.49 19.09 -2.58
C SER A 131 28.94 20.54 -2.37
N ASP A 132 29.06 21.32 -3.45
CA ASP A 132 29.36 22.76 -3.43
C ASP A 132 28.32 23.62 -2.69
N PHE A 133 27.13 23.09 -2.42
CA PHE A 133 26.13 23.77 -1.57
C PHE A 133 26.51 23.73 -0.08
N GLY A 134 27.50 22.92 0.31
CA GLY A 134 28.11 22.92 1.64
C GLY A 134 27.15 22.60 2.78
N ILE A 135 26.14 21.76 2.54
CA ILE A 135 25.15 21.35 3.54
C ILE A 135 25.05 19.84 3.67
N ASP A 136 25.00 19.36 4.91
CA ASP A 136 24.92 17.93 5.24
C ASP A 136 23.55 17.34 4.93
N ASP A 137 22.48 18.13 5.07
CA ASP A 137 21.08 17.75 4.82
C ASP A 137 20.76 17.76 3.31
N THR A 138 21.50 16.95 2.54
CA THR A 138 21.32 16.77 1.09
C THR A 138 20.68 15.43 0.76
N PHE A 139 19.56 15.44 0.03
CA PHE A 139 18.79 14.25 -0.31
C PHE A 139 18.74 14.03 -1.82
N ALA A 140 19.36 12.93 -2.25
CA ALA A 140 19.27 12.43 -3.62
C ALA A 140 17.99 11.60 -3.80
N ILE A 141 17.04 12.09 -4.59
CA ILE A 141 15.74 11.44 -4.80
C ILE A 141 15.40 11.29 -6.28
N SER A 142 14.49 10.37 -6.56
CA SER A 142 13.73 10.36 -7.81
C SER A 142 12.27 10.16 -7.50
N ILE A 143 11.47 11.21 -7.69
CA ILE A 143 10.03 11.15 -7.44
C ILE A 143 9.33 10.28 -8.49
N SER A 144 9.76 10.37 -9.75
CA SER A 144 9.23 9.57 -10.87
C SER A 144 9.44 8.08 -10.67
N HIS A 145 10.58 7.67 -10.10
CA HIS A 145 10.93 6.26 -9.86
C HIS A 145 10.77 5.83 -8.40
N ASN A 146 10.17 6.68 -7.57
CA ASN A 146 9.98 6.46 -6.14
C ASN A 146 11.27 5.99 -5.40
N ARG A 147 12.42 6.59 -5.73
CA ARG A 147 13.72 6.23 -5.15
C ARG A 147 14.08 7.20 -4.04
N ARG A 148 14.49 6.63 -2.89
CA ARG A 148 15.17 7.33 -1.78
C ARG A 148 14.40 8.49 -1.14
N ILE A 149 13.09 8.56 -1.37
CA ILE A 149 12.21 9.57 -0.77
C ILE A 149 12.15 9.40 0.76
N ASN A 150 12.21 8.16 1.26
CA ASN A 150 12.08 7.86 2.69
C ASN A 150 13.04 8.65 3.59
N LYS A 151 14.32 8.80 3.20
CA LYS A 151 15.29 9.57 3.99
C LYS A 151 14.91 11.05 4.14
N LEU A 152 14.37 11.64 3.06
CA LEU A 152 13.87 13.01 3.08
C LEU A 152 12.64 13.11 4.00
N ILE A 153 11.75 12.13 3.95
CA ILE A 153 10.54 12.07 4.77
C ILE A 153 10.87 11.89 6.25
N GLU A 154 11.84 11.04 6.58
CA GLU A 154 12.40 10.85 7.92
C GLU A 154 12.99 12.15 8.47
N TRP A 155 13.77 12.85 7.66
CA TRP A 155 14.32 14.16 8.04
C TRP A 155 13.22 15.20 8.29
N ILE A 156 12.21 15.28 7.42
CA ILE A 156 11.05 16.17 7.63
C ILE A 156 10.35 15.83 8.94
N HIS A 157 10.15 14.55 9.23
CA HIS A 157 9.54 14.09 10.48
C HIS A 157 10.34 14.54 11.70
N GLU A 158 11.67 14.33 11.69
CA GLU A 158 12.57 14.79 12.76
C GLU A 158 12.48 16.31 12.98
N LYS A 159 12.36 17.09 11.89
CA LYS A 159 12.26 18.55 12.00
C LYS A 159 10.87 19.04 12.40
N VAL A 160 9.81 18.25 12.23
CA VAL A 160 8.43 18.64 12.60
C VAL A 160 8.12 18.43 14.09
N GLY A 161 8.56 17.34 14.73
CA GLY A 161 8.27 17.07 16.14
C GLY A 161 9.47 16.45 16.86
N ASN A 162 9.82 16.98 18.04
CA ASN A 162 11.10 16.87 18.74
C ASN A 162 11.73 15.47 18.92
N GLN A 163 13.06 15.47 18.79
CA GLN A 163 14.14 14.61 19.28
C GLN A 163 13.82 13.29 20.03
N LYS A 164 14.48 12.24 19.52
CA LYS A 164 14.64 10.87 20.03
C LYS A 164 13.37 10.01 20.03
N VAL A 165 12.98 9.56 18.84
CA VAL A 165 12.78 8.13 18.69
C VAL A 165 14.16 7.54 18.44
N ILE A 166 14.67 6.83 19.45
CA ILE A 166 15.77 5.90 19.28
C ILE A 166 15.25 4.86 18.28
N VAL A 167 15.60 5.03 17.00
CA VAL A 167 15.53 3.96 16.02
C VAL A 167 16.71 3.05 16.34
N ASP A 168 16.60 2.29 17.44
CA ASP A 168 17.63 1.34 17.81
C ASP A 168 17.63 0.23 16.76
N ARG A 169 18.76 0.19 16.05
CA ARG A 169 19.45 -1.00 15.55
C ARG A 169 18.56 -2.24 15.43
N PHE A 170 18.30 -2.60 14.18
CA PHE A 170 18.31 -4.00 13.79
C PHE A 170 19.69 -4.60 14.15
N ASP A 171 19.81 -5.10 15.37
CA ASP A 171 20.39 -6.40 15.66
C ASP A 171 20.17 -6.72 17.14
N ARG A 172 19.33 -7.73 17.37
CA ARG A 172 19.03 -8.41 18.65
C ARG A 172 18.15 -7.62 19.63
N ILE A 173 16.91 -8.08 19.80
CA ILE A 173 16.35 -8.66 21.04
C ILE A 173 14.89 -9.03 20.77
N GLU A 174 14.52 -10.24 21.20
CA GLU A 174 13.17 -10.79 21.21
C GLU A 174 12.20 -9.99 22.10
N THR A 175 10.91 -10.06 21.75
CA THR A 175 9.72 -9.93 22.62
C THR A 175 9.49 -8.60 23.38
N LYS A 176 8.55 -7.77 22.88
CA LYS A 176 7.16 -7.63 23.38
C LYS A 176 6.48 -6.44 22.68
N GLY A 177 5.21 -6.63 22.32
CA GLY A 177 4.48 -5.81 21.38
C GLY A 177 4.16 -4.39 21.82
N ILE A 178 4.18 -3.50 20.83
CA ILE A 178 3.31 -2.32 20.74
C ILE A 178 2.91 -2.25 19.25
N GLN A 179 1.71 -2.76 18.94
CA GLN A 179 1.04 -2.58 17.65
C GLN A 179 0.37 -1.21 17.66
N LEU A 180 0.80 -0.27 16.82
CA LEU A 180 -0.01 0.90 16.48
C LEU A 180 -1.02 0.46 15.40
N GLU A 181 -2.30 0.66 15.74
CA GLU A 181 -3.51 0.09 15.12
C GLU A 181 -3.75 0.63 13.71
N SER A 182 -3.43 -0.14 12.69
CA SER A 182 -3.96 0.07 11.34
C SER A 182 -5.37 -0.50 11.25
N GLU A 183 -6.36 0.33 10.92
CA GLU A 183 -7.74 -0.10 10.61
C GLU A 183 -7.73 -1.21 9.54
N ILE A 184 -8.34 -2.37 9.84
CA ILE A 184 -8.43 -3.50 8.90
C ILE A 184 -9.73 -3.38 8.12
N SER A 185 -9.64 -3.15 6.81
CA SER A 185 -10.83 -3.06 5.96
C SER A 185 -11.26 -4.45 5.44
N VAL A 186 -12.49 -4.86 5.75
CA VAL A 186 -13.02 -6.19 5.44
C VAL A 186 -14.30 -6.08 4.60
N SER A 187 -14.36 -6.76 3.47
CA SER A 187 -15.59 -6.93 2.69
C SER A 187 -16.18 -8.31 2.86
N ILE A 188 -17.51 -8.41 2.97
CA ILE A 188 -18.25 -9.67 2.97
C ILE A 188 -18.92 -9.84 1.61
N ILE A 189 -18.46 -10.83 0.85
CA ILE A 189 -18.92 -11.08 -0.52
C ILE A 189 -19.52 -12.48 -0.65
N GLY A 190 -20.27 -12.70 -1.73
CA GLY A 190 -20.96 -13.97 -2.00
C GLY A 190 -22.34 -13.74 -2.61
N ARG A 191 -22.96 -14.79 -3.13
CA ARG A 191 -24.30 -14.73 -3.75
C ARG A 191 -25.36 -14.21 -2.78
N VAL A 192 -26.52 -13.83 -3.30
CA VAL A 192 -27.69 -13.54 -2.46
C VAL A 192 -28.05 -14.76 -1.59
N ASN A 193 -28.60 -14.53 -0.40
CA ASN A 193 -29.09 -15.57 0.51
C ASN A 193 -28.08 -16.58 1.10
N VAL A 194 -26.78 -16.48 0.80
CA VAL A 194 -25.71 -17.27 1.46
C VAL A 194 -25.49 -16.90 2.94
N GLY A 195 -26.20 -15.89 3.44
CA GLY A 195 -26.19 -15.47 4.85
C GLY A 195 -25.16 -14.39 5.21
N LYS A 196 -24.72 -13.55 4.25
CA LYS A 196 -23.82 -12.41 4.51
C LYS A 196 -24.30 -11.47 5.62
N SER A 197 -25.59 -11.13 5.63
CA SER A 197 -26.17 -10.21 6.63
C SER A 197 -26.30 -10.86 8.00
N SER A 198 -26.64 -12.16 8.02
CA SER A 198 -26.64 -12.96 9.25
C SER A 198 -25.22 -13.06 9.81
N LEU A 199 -24.22 -13.28 8.95
CA LEU A 199 -22.82 -13.32 9.34
C LEU A 199 -22.35 -11.98 9.93
N LEU A 200 -22.61 -10.87 9.23
CA LEU A 200 -22.28 -9.55 9.74
C LEU A 200 -22.91 -9.32 11.12
N ASN A 201 -24.20 -9.61 11.29
CA ASN A 201 -24.87 -9.47 12.58
C ASN A 201 -24.28 -10.39 13.66
N ALA A 202 -23.91 -11.63 13.31
CA ALA A 202 -23.31 -12.58 14.25
C ALA A 202 -21.91 -12.12 14.70
N ILE A 203 -21.15 -11.49 13.81
CA ILE A 203 -19.85 -10.89 14.11
C ILE A 203 -20.04 -9.67 15.02
N THR A 204 -20.96 -8.77 14.67
CA THR A 204 -21.09 -7.44 15.31
C THR A 204 -21.84 -7.45 16.63
N LYS A 205 -22.71 -8.45 16.87
CA LYS A 205 -23.42 -8.65 18.14
C LYS A 205 -22.71 -9.61 19.09
N SER A 206 -21.48 -10.01 18.78
CA SER A 206 -20.68 -10.82 19.69
C SER A 206 -20.20 -9.99 20.89
N ASP A 207 -19.95 -10.64 22.02
CA ASP A 207 -19.40 -10.00 23.22
C ASP A 207 -18.03 -9.34 22.99
N ARG A 208 -17.33 -9.74 21.91
CA ARG A 208 -16.01 -9.23 21.53
C ARG A 208 -16.05 -8.00 20.64
N SER A 209 -17.24 -7.57 20.20
CA SER A 209 -17.41 -6.48 19.25
C SER A 209 -18.06 -5.27 19.94
N ILE A 210 -17.37 -4.14 19.92
CA ILE A 210 -17.90 -2.85 20.41
C ILE A 210 -17.93 -1.87 19.24
N VAL A 211 -19.01 -1.09 19.13
CA VAL A 211 -19.10 -0.02 18.11
C VAL A 211 -18.12 1.08 18.49
N SER A 212 -17.24 1.46 17.56
CA SER A 212 -16.29 2.56 17.82
C SER A 212 -17.05 3.89 17.95
N PRO A 213 -16.86 4.67 19.05
CA PRO A 213 -17.61 5.90 19.31
C PRO A 213 -17.09 7.12 18.52
N VAL A 214 -16.11 6.94 17.62
CA VAL A 214 -15.53 8.02 16.80
C VAL A 214 -16.62 8.59 15.88
N ALA A 215 -17.29 9.64 16.35
CA ALA A 215 -18.28 10.38 15.60
C ALA A 215 -17.60 11.09 14.42
N GLY A 216 -17.83 10.60 13.20
CA GLY A 216 -17.34 11.24 11.97
C GLY A 216 -16.56 10.35 11.00
N THR A 217 -16.53 9.02 11.15
CA THR A 217 -15.84 8.09 10.24
C THR A 217 -16.51 7.91 8.85
N THR A 218 -17.41 8.82 8.46
CA THR A 218 -18.05 8.82 7.14
C THR A 218 -17.11 9.35 6.06
N ILE A 219 -16.27 8.46 5.51
CA ILE A 219 -15.89 8.59 4.09
C ILE A 219 -17.04 8.05 3.22
N ASP A 220 -17.82 7.10 3.74
CA ASP A 220 -19.09 6.65 3.17
C ASP A 220 -20.13 6.39 4.28
N PRO A 221 -21.39 6.82 4.13
CA PRO A 221 -22.47 6.63 5.12
C PRO A 221 -22.95 5.17 5.25
N ILE A 222 -22.17 4.21 4.73
CA ILE A 222 -22.56 2.81 4.54
C ILE A 222 -21.56 1.84 5.19
N ASP A 223 -20.40 2.29 5.64
CA ASP A 223 -19.39 1.46 6.31
C ASP A 223 -19.59 1.49 7.84
N GLU A 224 -19.26 0.40 8.54
CA GLU A 224 -19.32 0.33 10.01
C GLU A 224 -17.97 -0.11 10.59
N VAL A 225 -17.50 0.61 11.61
CA VAL A 225 -16.24 0.34 12.31
C VAL A 225 -16.52 -0.30 13.67
N PHE A 226 -15.86 -1.42 13.95
CA PHE A 226 -15.97 -2.17 15.19
C PHE A 226 -14.60 -2.35 15.82
N GLN A 227 -14.53 -2.26 17.14
CA GLN A 227 -13.39 -2.74 17.89
C GLN A 227 -13.60 -4.21 18.22
N ILE A 228 -12.68 -5.05 17.76
CA ILE A 228 -12.64 -6.48 18.02
C ILE A 228 -11.29 -6.80 18.64
N ASP A 229 -11.28 -7.37 19.85
CA ASP A 229 -10.07 -7.71 20.60
C ASP A 229 -9.04 -6.54 20.67
N GLY A 230 -9.55 -5.30 20.76
CA GLY A 230 -8.74 -4.07 20.84
C GLY A 230 -8.21 -3.55 19.50
N ARG A 231 -8.56 -4.14 18.35
CA ARG A 231 -8.18 -3.64 17.02
C ARG A 231 -9.41 -3.13 16.26
N GLU A 232 -9.24 -2.06 15.49
CA GLU A 232 -10.31 -1.51 14.64
C GLU A 232 -10.47 -2.32 13.34
N ILE A 233 -11.68 -2.85 13.13
CA ILE A 233 -12.10 -3.54 11.92
C ILE A 233 -13.23 -2.75 11.28
N LYS A 234 -13.02 -2.34 10.03
CA LYS A 234 -14.01 -1.66 9.21
C LYS A 234 -14.66 -2.65 8.25
N PHE A 235 -15.97 -2.86 8.39
CA PHE A 235 -16.74 -3.61 7.41
C PHE A 235 -17.20 -2.67 6.29
N VAL A 236 -16.72 -2.92 5.09
CA VAL A 236 -17.04 -2.13 3.90
C VAL A 236 -18.45 -2.49 3.41
N ASP A 237 -19.25 -1.47 3.15
CA ASP A 237 -20.58 -1.52 2.56
C ASP A 237 -21.62 -2.38 3.31
N THR A 238 -21.82 -2.11 4.61
CA THR A 238 -22.76 -2.85 5.46
C THR A 238 -24.22 -2.61 5.11
N ALA A 239 -24.62 -1.40 4.67
CA ALA A 239 -26.02 -1.15 4.31
C ALA A 239 -26.43 -1.89 3.03
N GLY A 240 -25.50 -2.16 2.09
CA GLY A 240 -25.74 -3.05 0.95
C GLY A 240 -26.05 -4.48 1.37
N ILE A 241 -25.34 -4.96 2.40
CA ILE A 241 -25.55 -6.28 3.00
C ILE A 241 -26.90 -6.32 3.73
N ARG A 242 -27.25 -5.30 4.53
CA ARG A 242 -28.51 -5.27 5.30
C ARG A 242 -29.76 -5.07 4.45
N ARG A 243 -29.69 -4.31 3.35
CA ARG A 243 -30.86 -4.04 2.46
C ARG A 243 -31.21 -5.19 1.50
N ARG A 244 -30.28 -6.10 1.18
CA ARG A 244 -30.47 -7.16 0.18
C ARG A 244 -31.27 -8.39 0.64
N GLY A 245 -31.70 -8.46 1.89
CA GLY A 245 -32.59 -9.53 2.36
C GLY A 245 -33.99 -9.55 1.73
N LYS A 246 -34.34 -8.60 0.83
CA LYS A 246 -35.72 -8.41 0.33
C LYS A 246 -35.88 -8.12 -1.17
N ILE A 247 -34.82 -8.05 -1.98
CA ILE A 247 -34.95 -7.62 -3.39
C ILE A 247 -34.25 -8.59 -4.34
N ALA A 248 -35.03 -9.40 -5.04
CA ALA A 248 -34.59 -10.24 -6.15
C ALA A 248 -34.53 -9.43 -7.45
N GLY A 249 -33.55 -9.72 -8.34
CA GLY A 249 -33.57 -9.25 -9.73
C GLY A 249 -32.52 -8.22 -10.15
N ILE A 250 -31.51 -7.91 -9.34
CA ILE A 250 -30.46 -6.92 -9.70
C ILE A 250 -29.05 -7.52 -9.62
N GLU A 251 -28.82 -8.64 -10.34
CA GLU A 251 -27.51 -9.32 -10.35
C GLU A 251 -26.45 -8.54 -11.16
N LYS A 252 -26.85 -7.87 -12.25
CA LYS A 252 -25.92 -7.13 -13.11
C LYS A 252 -25.29 -5.90 -12.43
N TYR A 253 -26.01 -5.25 -11.50
CA TYR A 253 -25.47 -4.15 -10.68
C TYR A 253 -24.78 -4.65 -9.40
N ALA A 254 -24.86 -5.95 -9.09
CA ALA A 254 -24.20 -6.51 -7.92
C ALA A 254 -22.69 -6.69 -8.11
N LEU A 255 -22.23 -6.98 -9.33
CA LEU A 255 -20.80 -7.17 -9.62
C LEU A 255 -20.01 -5.87 -9.51
N GLY A 256 -20.44 -4.78 -10.15
CA GLY A 256 -19.73 -3.49 -10.07
C GLY A 256 -19.65 -2.92 -8.65
N ARG A 257 -20.69 -3.15 -7.84
CA ARG A 257 -20.67 -2.81 -6.41
C ARG A 257 -19.71 -3.70 -5.61
N THR A 258 -19.65 -4.99 -5.93
CA THR A 258 -18.69 -5.91 -5.31
C THR A 258 -17.26 -5.48 -5.66
N GLU A 259 -17.01 -5.04 -6.88
CA GLU A 259 -15.71 -4.52 -7.32
C GLU A 259 -15.28 -3.29 -6.50
N SER A 260 -16.16 -2.29 -6.33
CA SER A 260 -15.84 -1.11 -5.52
C SER A 260 -15.67 -1.40 -4.02
N MET A 261 -16.32 -2.45 -3.50
CA MET A 261 -16.06 -2.93 -2.13
C MET A 261 -14.65 -3.53 -2.02
N LEU A 262 -14.26 -4.35 -3.01
CA LEU A 262 -12.96 -5.02 -3.02
C LEU A 262 -11.80 -4.03 -3.17
N GLU A 263 -11.95 -2.95 -3.94
CA GLU A 263 -10.92 -1.90 -4.08
C GLU A 263 -10.53 -1.21 -2.78
N ARG A 264 -11.43 -1.23 -1.78
CA ARG A 264 -11.28 -0.55 -0.49
C ARG A 264 -11.09 -1.52 0.67
N SER A 265 -10.90 -2.80 0.38
CA SER A 265 -10.75 -3.86 1.38
C SER A 265 -9.32 -4.37 1.39
N ASP A 266 -8.84 -4.77 2.56
CA ASP A 266 -7.63 -5.58 2.71
C ASP A 266 -7.97 -7.07 2.64
N ILE A 267 -9.10 -7.45 3.24
CA ILE A 267 -9.56 -8.84 3.34
C ILE A 267 -10.95 -9.00 2.72
N ALA A 268 -11.10 -10.01 1.88
CA ALA A 268 -12.39 -10.50 1.41
C ALA A 268 -12.83 -11.75 2.19
N LEU A 269 -13.98 -11.69 2.84
CA LEU A 269 -14.70 -12.85 3.36
C LEU A 269 -15.63 -13.38 2.26
N LEU A 270 -15.20 -14.43 1.57
CA LEU A 270 -16.00 -15.11 0.55
C LEU A 270 -16.96 -16.08 1.22
N VAL A 271 -18.22 -15.68 1.36
CA VAL A 271 -19.26 -16.49 1.99
C VAL A 271 -19.92 -17.41 0.97
N LEU A 272 -19.81 -18.70 1.21
CA LEU A 272 -20.45 -19.77 0.45
C LEU A 272 -21.51 -20.45 1.32
N ASP A 273 -22.56 -20.96 0.68
CA ASP A 273 -23.63 -21.68 1.35
C ASP A 273 -23.30 -23.18 1.38
N ALA A 274 -23.25 -23.78 2.57
CA ALA A 274 -22.98 -25.20 2.74
C ALA A 274 -24.24 -26.08 2.64
N SER A 275 -25.45 -25.49 2.69
CA SER A 275 -26.71 -26.22 2.60
C SER A 275 -27.14 -26.52 1.15
N GLU A 276 -26.38 -26.04 0.17
CA GLU A 276 -26.60 -26.27 -1.25
C GLU A 276 -25.25 -26.47 -1.98
N GLY A 277 -25.31 -26.82 -3.28
CA GLY A 277 -24.12 -26.98 -4.09
C GLY A 277 -23.46 -25.62 -4.42
N PHE A 278 -22.17 -25.62 -4.77
CA PHE A 278 -21.48 -24.39 -5.19
C PHE A 278 -21.83 -24.00 -6.63
N HIS A 279 -22.31 -22.77 -6.83
CA HIS A 279 -22.84 -22.29 -8.10
C HIS A 279 -21.80 -21.54 -8.95
N GLU A 280 -22.05 -21.40 -10.26
CA GLU A 280 -21.18 -20.65 -11.18
C GLU A 280 -21.01 -19.17 -10.76
N LEU A 281 -22.06 -18.57 -10.18
CA LEU A 281 -21.98 -17.19 -9.69
C LEU A 281 -21.04 -17.06 -8.47
N ASP A 282 -20.85 -18.12 -7.67
CA ASP A 282 -19.83 -18.12 -6.61
C ASP A 282 -18.42 -18.02 -7.21
N GLU A 283 -18.16 -18.74 -8.30
CA GLU A 283 -16.89 -18.72 -9.03
C GLU A 283 -16.62 -17.35 -9.66
N LYS A 284 -17.64 -16.72 -10.27
CA LYS A 284 -17.54 -15.36 -10.80
C LYS A 284 -17.22 -14.33 -9.73
N ILE A 285 -17.87 -14.41 -8.57
CA ILE A 285 -17.62 -13.50 -7.44
C ILE A 285 -16.21 -13.73 -6.88
N ALA A 286 -15.80 -15.00 -6.71
CA ALA A 286 -14.46 -15.34 -6.24
C ALA A 286 -13.36 -14.84 -7.20
N GLY A 287 -13.59 -14.89 -8.51
CA GLY A 287 -12.65 -14.37 -9.51
C GLY A 287 -12.39 -12.86 -9.39
N LEU A 288 -13.35 -12.09 -8.89
CA LEU A 288 -13.14 -10.66 -8.60
C LEU A 288 -12.10 -10.46 -7.49
N VAL A 289 -12.08 -11.33 -6.48
CA VAL A 289 -11.13 -11.21 -5.35
C VAL A 289 -9.69 -11.38 -5.82
N ASP A 290 -9.45 -12.37 -6.69
CA ASP A 290 -8.12 -12.65 -7.25
C ASP A 290 -7.60 -11.46 -8.07
N LYS A 291 -8.49 -10.80 -8.83
CA LYS A 291 -8.17 -9.60 -9.60
C LYS A 291 -7.63 -8.46 -8.73
N HIS A 292 -8.23 -8.25 -7.55
CA HIS A 292 -7.79 -7.21 -6.61
C HIS A 292 -6.64 -7.65 -5.70
N GLN A 293 -6.22 -8.92 -5.77
CA GLN A 293 -5.07 -9.46 -5.03
C GLN A 293 -5.21 -9.29 -3.50
N LEU A 294 -6.44 -9.43 -3.00
CA LEU A 294 -6.75 -9.25 -1.58
C LEU A 294 -6.39 -10.48 -0.76
N ALA A 295 -6.19 -10.28 0.54
CA ALA A 295 -6.26 -11.39 1.47
C ALA A 295 -7.68 -11.98 1.42
N THR A 296 -7.80 -13.30 1.57
CA THR A 296 -9.08 -13.98 1.38
C THR A 296 -9.28 -15.06 2.42
N ILE A 297 -10.49 -15.13 2.98
CA ILE A 297 -10.96 -16.24 3.82
C ILE A 297 -12.24 -16.77 3.17
N ILE A 298 -12.29 -18.08 2.94
CA ILE A 298 -13.49 -18.76 2.45
C ILE A 298 -14.31 -19.17 3.66
N VAL A 299 -15.53 -18.67 3.76
CA VAL A 299 -16.45 -18.93 4.86
C VAL A 299 -17.58 -19.81 4.37
N LEU A 300 -17.62 -21.06 4.83
CA LEU A 300 -18.73 -21.97 4.60
C LEU A 300 -19.79 -21.76 5.68
N ASN A 301 -20.82 -21.00 5.34
CA ASN A 301 -21.93 -20.68 6.23
C ASN A 301 -23.05 -21.72 6.13
N LYS A 302 -23.97 -21.71 7.10
CA LYS A 302 -25.04 -22.72 7.25
C LYS A 302 -24.50 -24.15 7.42
N TRP A 303 -23.37 -24.29 8.10
CA TRP A 303 -22.73 -25.60 8.30
C TRP A 303 -23.58 -26.59 9.13
N ASP A 304 -24.56 -26.07 9.87
CA ASP A 304 -25.60 -26.82 10.56
C ASP A 304 -26.53 -27.58 9.60
N GLU A 305 -26.69 -27.11 8.37
CA GLU A 305 -27.52 -27.70 7.32
C GLU A 305 -26.68 -28.27 6.16
N ARG A 306 -25.40 -28.57 6.40
CA ARG A 306 -24.45 -28.96 5.35
C ARG A 306 -24.90 -30.19 4.53
N ILE A 307 -24.71 -30.15 3.22
CA ILE A 307 -24.97 -31.30 2.33
C ILE A 307 -23.73 -32.15 2.02
N TYR A 308 -22.54 -31.63 2.30
CA TYR A 308 -21.26 -32.31 2.12
C TYR A 308 -20.54 -32.45 3.46
N GLU A 309 -19.79 -33.54 3.62
CA GLU A 309 -18.80 -33.63 4.69
C GLU A 309 -17.62 -32.67 4.44
N TYR A 310 -16.88 -32.35 5.50
CA TYR A 310 -15.84 -31.33 5.46
C TYR A 310 -14.79 -31.57 4.38
N GLU A 311 -14.24 -32.79 4.31
CA GLU A 311 -13.20 -33.16 3.36
C GLU A 311 -13.70 -33.07 1.91
N GLU A 312 -14.95 -33.45 1.68
CA GLU A 312 -15.58 -33.36 0.36
C GLU A 312 -15.81 -31.90 -0.05
N ALA A 313 -16.36 -31.07 0.84
CA ALA A 313 -16.56 -29.65 0.58
C ALA A 313 -15.22 -28.96 0.26
N VAL A 314 -14.18 -29.23 1.05
CA VAL A 314 -12.82 -28.71 0.81
C VAL A 314 -12.30 -29.15 -0.56
N ARG A 315 -12.44 -30.42 -0.92
CA ARG A 315 -12.00 -30.94 -2.23
C ARG A 315 -12.71 -30.21 -3.39
N ILE A 316 -14.03 -30.05 -3.32
CA ILE A 316 -14.81 -29.36 -4.35
C ILE A 316 -14.40 -27.90 -4.45
N ILE A 317 -14.23 -27.21 -3.31
CA ILE A 317 -13.79 -25.82 -3.27
C ILE A 317 -12.39 -25.67 -3.86
N ARG A 318 -11.45 -26.54 -3.50
CA ARG A 318 -10.08 -26.48 -4.03
C ARG A 318 -10.01 -26.77 -5.53
N ASP A 319 -10.97 -27.53 -6.07
CA ASP A 319 -11.06 -27.77 -7.52
C ASP A 319 -11.74 -26.62 -8.28
N LYS A 320 -12.82 -26.04 -7.75
CA LYS A 320 -13.52 -24.89 -8.36
C LYS A 320 -12.75 -23.58 -8.21
N PHE A 321 -12.17 -23.34 -7.05
CA PHE A 321 -11.51 -22.08 -6.68
C PHE A 321 -9.98 -22.25 -6.61
N LYS A 322 -9.38 -22.88 -7.63
CA LYS A 322 -7.92 -23.16 -7.70
C LYS A 322 -7.05 -21.91 -7.53
N PHE A 323 -7.55 -20.76 -7.95
CA PHE A 323 -6.86 -19.46 -7.83
C PHE A 323 -6.79 -18.98 -6.37
N LEU A 324 -7.74 -19.37 -5.51
CA LEU A 324 -7.73 -19.11 -4.06
C LEU A 324 -7.05 -20.23 -3.25
N TYR A 325 -6.04 -20.90 -3.81
CA TYR A 325 -5.29 -21.98 -3.13
C TYR A 325 -4.69 -21.54 -1.78
N PHE A 326 -4.46 -20.24 -1.60
CA PHE A 326 -3.92 -19.67 -0.38
C PHE A 326 -4.96 -19.43 0.72
N ALA A 327 -6.25 -19.34 0.36
CA ALA A 327 -7.29 -18.94 1.28
C ALA A 327 -7.62 -20.08 2.26
N PRO A 328 -7.66 -19.83 3.59
CA PRO A 328 -8.19 -20.78 4.56
C PRO A 328 -9.70 -20.94 4.38
N ILE A 329 -10.19 -22.13 4.73
CA ILE A 329 -11.62 -22.47 4.70
C ILE A 329 -12.10 -22.58 6.15
N LEU A 330 -13.08 -21.76 6.51
CA LEU A 330 -13.68 -21.76 7.84
C LEU A 330 -15.16 -22.12 7.74
N THR A 331 -15.57 -23.17 8.45
CA THR A 331 -16.99 -23.54 8.57
C THR A 331 -17.63 -22.85 9.77
N ILE A 332 -18.82 -22.31 9.57
CA ILE A 332 -19.60 -21.60 10.58
C ILE A 332 -21.11 -21.83 10.38
N SER A 333 -21.87 -21.49 11.40
CA SER A 333 -23.30 -21.21 11.26
C SER A 333 -23.58 -19.85 11.88
N ALA A 334 -23.91 -18.87 11.03
CA ALA A 334 -24.28 -17.54 11.51
C ALA A 334 -25.61 -17.56 12.31
N LEU A 335 -26.48 -18.54 12.05
CA LEU A 335 -27.77 -18.68 12.74
C LEU A 335 -27.59 -19.20 14.16
N THR A 336 -26.81 -20.29 14.32
CA THR A 336 -26.57 -20.91 15.62
C THR A 336 -25.36 -20.32 16.36
N HIS A 337 -24.70 -19.32 15.77
CA HIS A 337 -23.42 -18.75 16.22
C HIS A 337 -22.26 -19.76 16.30
N GLN A 338 -22.40 -20.95 15.71
CA GLN A 338 -21.35 -21.96 15.70
C GLN A 338 -20.09 -21.45 15.01
N ARG A 339 -18.96 -21.48 15.73
CA ARG A 339 -17.60 -21.15 15.26
C ARG A 339 -17.40 -19.72 14.72
N VAL A 340 -18.38 -18.82 14.85
CA VAL A 340 -18.27 -17.42 14.38
C VAL A 340 -17.06 -16.71 15.02
N HIS A 341 -16.77 -16.99 16.30
CA HIS A 341 -15.62 -16.41 17.01
C HIS A 341 -14.26 -16.71 16.36
N LYS A 342 -14.13 -17.79 15.57
CA LYS A 342 -12.88 -18.13 14.89
C LYS A 342 -12.55 -17.18 13.74
N ILE A 343 -13.52 -16.38 13.30
CA ILE A 343 -13.30 -15.37 12.26
C ILE A 343 -12.32 -14.31 12.74
N TYR A 344 -12.39 -13.90 14.01
CA TYR A 344 -11.55 -12.81 14.55
C TYR A 344 -10.06 -13.18 14.50
N GLU A 345 -9.71 -14.35 15.06
CA GLU A 345 -8.34 -14.87 15.05
C GLU A 345 -7.82 -15.01 13.61
N LEU A 346 -8.68 -15.48 12.70
CA LEU A 346 -8.29 -15.69 11.31
C LEU A 346 -8.12 -14.36 10.56
N LEU A 347 -8.97 -13.36 10.80
CA LEU A 347 -8.83 -12.02 10.23
C LEU A 347 -7.48 -11.40 10.60
N PHE A 348 -7.09 -11.45 11.88
CA PHE A 348 -5.83 -10.89 12.33
C PHE A 348 -4.62 -11.64 11.75
N ARG A 349 -4.63 -12.97 11.80
CA ARG A 349 -3.54 -13.78 11.25
C ARG A 349 -3.37 -13.56 9.74
N VAL A 350 -4.48 -13.52 9.01
CA VAL A 350 -4.46 -13.27 7.56
C VAL A 350 -3.99 -11.85 7.25
N TYR A 351 -4.41 -10.84 8.03
CA TYR A 351 -3.94 -9.47 7.86
C TYR A 351 -2.44 -9.32 8.12
N GLU A 352 -1.93 -9.94 9.18
CA GLU A 352 -0.50 -9.96 9.50
C GLU A 352 0.31 -10.63 8.40
N ASN A 353 -0.22 -11.70 7.78
CA ASN A 353 0.38 -12.31 6.59
C ASN A 353 0.32 -11.41 5.36
N TYR A 354 -0.78 -10.67 5.18
CA TYR A 354 -1.03 -9.80 4.03
C TYR A 354 -0.11 -8.57 4.01
N THR A 355 0.16 -8.01 5.18
CA THR A 355 1.05 -6.86 5.41
C THR A 355 2.51 -7.24 5.65
N LYS A 356 2.81 -8.55 5.72
CA LYS A 356 4.14 -9.09 6.06
C LYS A 356 5.24 -8.53 5.17
N ARG A 357 6.27 -7.97 5.80
CA ARG A 357 7.51 -7.52 5.15
C ARG A 357 8.67 -8.43 5.53
N MET A 358 9.31 -9.01 4.51
CA MET A 358 10.48 -9.87 4.63
C MET A 358 11.76 -9.07 4.34
N PRO A 359 12.81 -9.23 5.15
CA PRO A 359 14.13 -8.69 4.85
C PRO A 359 14.67 -9.21 3.51
N THR A 360 15.33 -8.34 2.74
CA THR A 360 15.91 -8.69 1.44
C THR A 360 16.89 -9.87 1.53
N SER A 361 17.65 -10.00 2.62
CA SER A 361 18.53 -11.14 2.87
C SER A 361 17.78 -12.47 2.93
N GLN A 362 16.65 -12.51 3.64
CA GLN A 362 15.80 -13.70 3.74
C GLN A 362 15.17 -14.05 2.38
N VAL A 363 14.68 -13.04 1.65
CA VAL A 363 14.12 -13.23 0.31
C VAL A 363 15.17 -13.81 -0.67
N ASN A 364 16.39 -13.27 -0.66
CA ASN A 364 17.48 -13.79 -1.48
C ASN A 364 17.86 -15.23 -1.08
N GLY A 365 18.01 -15.48 0.22
CA GLY A 365 18.38 -16.80 0.72
C GLY A 365 17.40 -17.90 0.28
N ILE A 366 16.09 -17.61 0.33
CA ILE A 366 15.06 -18.57 -0.11
C ILE A 366 15.14 -18.82 -1.62
N VAL A 367 15.30 -17.76 -2.43
CA VAL A 367 15.40 -17.92 -3.89
C VAL A 367 16.67 -18.67 -4.27
N GLU A 368 17.80 -18.39 -3.63
CA GLU A 368 19.04 -19.12 -3.86
C GLU A 368 18.92 -20.60 -3.46
N GLU A 369 18.31 -20.90 -2.31
CA GLU A 369 18.03 -22.28 -1.88
C GLU A 369 17.14 -23.00 -2.88
N ALA A 370 16.08 -22.33 -3.36
CA ALA A 370 15.18 -22.86 -4.36
C ALA A 370 15.88 -23.16 -5.70
N VAL A 371 16.74 -22.24 -6.17
CA VAL A 371 17.52 -22.45 -7.41
C VAL A 371 18.53 -23.58 -7.27
N ARG A 372 19.12 -23.77 -6.08
CA ARG A 372 20.00 -24.92 -5.81
C ARG A 372 19.26 -26.25 -5.84
N LYS A 373 18.06 -26.33 -5.25
CA LYS A 373 17.22 -27.54 -5.25
C LYS A 373 16.67 -27.85 -6.65
N HIS A 374 16.21 -26.82 -7.35
CA HIS A 374 15.64 -26.94 -8.69
C HIS A 374 16.21 -25.84 -9.59
N SER A 375 17.20 -26.23 -10.40
CA SER A 375 17.91 -25.32 -11.29
C SER A 375 16.98 -24.59 -12.26
N LEU A 376 17.37 -23.37 -12.63
CA LEU A 376 16.62 -22.59 -13.61
C LEU A 376 16.55 -23.33 -14.95
N PRO A 377 15.37 -23.36 -15.60
CA PRO A 377 15.25 -23.96 -16.91
C PRO A 377 16.05 -23.17 -17.94
N ALA A 378 16.50 -23.85 -19.00
CA ALA A 378 17.18 -23.25 -20.15
C ALA A 378 16.28 -23.30 -21.40
N PRO A 379 15.19 -22.51 -21.45
CA PRO A 379 14.25 -22.56 -22.57
C PRO A 379 14.97 -22.19 -23.87
N LYS A 380 14.91 -23.10 -24.86
CA LYS A 380 15.59 -22.97 -26.16
C LYS A 380 17.11 -22.76 -26.03
N GLY A 381 17.75 -23.42 -25.05
CA GLY A 381 19.18 -23.31 -24.77
C GLY A 381 19.63 -21.99 -24.17
N ARG A 382 18.69 -21.09 -23.82
CA ARG A 382 19.02 -19.78 -23.24
C ARG A 382 19.15 -19.90 -21.73
N VAL A 383 20.36 -19.68 -21.22
CA VAL A 383 20.64 -19.69 -19.79
C VAL A 383 19.92 -18.53 -19.09
N LEU A 384 19.10 -18.87 -18.10
CA LEU A 384 18.49 -17.90 -17.18
C LEU A 384 19.40 -17.71 -15.96
N LYS A 385 19.56 -16.46 -15.53
CA LYS A 385 20.33 -16.11 -14.35
C LYS A 385 19.53 -15.11 -13.51
N ILE A 386 19.25 -15.49 -12.27
CA ILE A 386 18.76 -14.57 -11.24
C ILE A 386 19.97 -13.85 -10.65
N TYR A 387 19.87 -12.53 -10.53
CA TYR A 387 20.91 -11.68 -9.93
C TYR A 387 20.66 -11.48 -8.44
N TYR A 388 19.43 -11.11 -8.08
CA TYR A 388 18.96 -10.96 -6.72
C TYR A 388 17.43 -10.90 -6.71
N SER A 389 16.83 -11.02 -5.54
CA SER A 389 15.39 -10.92 -5.32
C SER A 389 15.11 -9.97 -4.15
N THR A 390 14.00 -9.25 -4.19
CA THR A 390 13.61 -8.36 -3.08
C THR A 390 12.10 -8.22 -3.01
N GLN A 391 11.56 -7.98 -1.81
CA GLN A 391 10.18 -7.57 -1.65
C GLN A 391 10.05 -6.07 -1.89
N PHE A 392 9.24 -5.68 -2.87
CA PHE A 392 9.03 -4.28 -3.25
C PHE A 392 7.65 -3.74 -2.86
N GLY A 393 6.73 -4.61 -2.40
CA GLY A 393 5.39 -4.22 -1.97
C GLY A 393 4.87 -5.11 -0.84
N VAL A 394 3.93 -4.56 -0.08
CA VAL A 394 3.09 -5.25 0.91
C VAL A 394 1.62 -5.04 0.52
N SER A 395 0.72 -5.83 1.11
CA SER A 395 -0.73 -5.74 0.84
C SER A 395 -1.08 -5.91 -0.66
N PRO A 396 -0.82 -7.08 -1.27
CA PRO A 396 -0.16 -8.26 -0.71
C PRO A 396 1.38 -8.21 -0.83
N PRO A 397 2.13 -9.16 -0.24
CA PRO A 397 3.57 -9.26 -0.42
C PRO A 397 3.96 -9.47 -1.89
N LYS A 398 4.71 -8.51 -2.45
CA LYS A 398 5.17 -8.53 -3.86
C LYS A 398 6.68 -8.67 -3.93
N ILE A 399 7.15 -9.74 -4.54
CA ILE A 399 8.56 -10.11 -4.68
C ILE A 399 8.98 -9.88 -6.13
N SER A 400 10.07 -9.13 -6.31
CA SER A 400 10.71 -8.96 -7.61
C SER A 400 11.94 -9.86 -7.68
N VAL A 401 11.99 -10.69 -8.71
CA VAL A 401 13.14 -11.52 -9.07
C VAL A 401 13.84 -10.85 -10.23
N ILE A 402 15.01 -10.27 -9.96
CA ILE A 402 15.80 -9.54 -10.97
C ILE A 402 16.66 -10.54 -11.72
N MET A 403 16.48 -10.62 -13.04
CA MET A 403 17.14 -11.63 -13.86
C MET A 403 17.49 -11.12 -15.25
N ASN A 404 18.34 -11.87 -15.96
CA ASN A 404 18.81 -11.52 -17.29
C ASN A 404 17.72 -11.56 -18.38
N ARG A 405 16.69 -12.40 -18.23
CA ARG A 405 15.64 -12.63 -19.25
C ARG A 405 14.27 -12.89 -18.59
N PRO A 406 13.62 -11.85 -18.02
CA PRO A 406 12.40 -12.01 -17.22
C PRO A 406 11.23 -12.65 -17.95
N LYS A 407 11.09 -12.35 -19.25
CA LYS A 407 10.00 -12.86 -20.11
C LYS A 407 10.11 -14.37 -20.39
N LEU A 408 11.26 -14.99 -20.14
CA LEU A 408 11.48 -16.43 -20.36
C LEU A 408 11.24 -17.27 -19.10
N LEU A 409 11.01 -16.64 -17.95
CA LEU A 409 10.69 -17.36 -16.73
C LEU A 409 9.23 -17.83 -16.77
N HIS A 410 9.05 -19.12 -17.06
CA HIS A 410 7.73 -19.73 -17.16
C HIS A 410 6.95 -19.67 -15.84
N PHE A 411 5.61 -19.60 -15.92
CA PHE A 411 4.75 -19.47 -14.75
C PHE A 411 4.89 -20.62 -13.75
N SER A 412 5.21 -21.83 -14.23
CA SER A 412 5.43 -23.00 -13.38
C SER A 412 6.60 -22.79 -12.41
N TYR A 413 7.68 -22.14 -12.85
CA TYR A 413 8.81 -21.82 -11.99
C TYR A 413 8.47 -20.71 -11.00
N LYS A 414 7.65 -19.71 -11.40
CA LYS A 414 7.12 -18.71 -10.46
C LYS A 414 6.27 -19.37 -9.37
N ARG A 415 5.42 -20.34 -9.72
CA ARG A 415 4.62 -21.12 -8.77
C ARG A 415 5.51 -21.97 -7.85
N TYR A 416 6.56 -22.59 -8.39
CA TYR A 416 7.56 -23.29 -7.58
C TYR A 416 8.18 -22.35 -6.54
N LEU A 417 8.64 -21.16 -6.94
CA LEU A 417 9.20 -20.18 -6.01
C LEU A 417 8.17 -19.76 -4.95
N ILE A 418 6.91 -19.52 -5.34
CA ILE A 418 5.83 -19.21 -4.38
C ILE A 418 5.70 -20.31 -3.32
N ASN A 419 5.72 -21.58 -3.73
CA ASN A 419 5.65 -22.71 -2.79
C ASN A 419 6.86 -22.74 -1.85
N GLN A 420 8.06 -22.44 -2.34
CA GLN A 420 9.25 -22.35 -1.49
C GLN A 420 9.14 -21.23 -0.44
N PHE A 421 8.54 -20.09 -0.78
CA PHE A 421 8.23 -19.05 0.21
C PHE A 421 7.21 -19.53 1.23
N ARG A 422 6.16 -20.24 0.80
CA ARG A 422 5.11 -20.78 1.67
C ARG A 422 5.57 -21.90 2.60
N GLU A 423 6.61 -22.64 2.23
CA GLU A 423 7.24 -23.64 3.11
C GLU A 423 8.00 -22.99 4.27
N LYS A 424 8.54 -21.78 4.06
CA LYS A 424 9.36 -21.06 5.06
C LYS A 424 8.57 -20.05 5.87
N PHE A 425 7.51 -19.49 5.29
CA PHE A 425 6.66 -18.49 5.92
C PHE A 425 5.20 -18.87 5.84
N ASP A 426 4.49 -18.62 6.95
CA ASP A 426 3.04 -18.62 6.92
C ASP A 426 2.54 -17.45 6.07
N PHE A 427 1.89 -17.80 4.96
CA PHE A 427 1.14 -16.90 4.09
C PHE A 427 -0.29 -17.41 3.92
N GLU A 428 -0.82 -18.19 4.87
CA GLU A 428 -2.23 -18.56 4.87
C GLU A 428 -3.12 -17.30 4.75
N GLY A 429 -4.07 -17.36 3.83
CA GLY A 429 -5.01 -16.27 3.50
C GLY A 429 -4.43 -15.15 2.63
N THR A 430 -3.16 -15.19 2.27
CA THR A 430 -2.50 -14.10 1.52
C THR A 430 -1.96 -14.56 0.16
N PRO A 431 -2.31 -13.88 -0.95
CA PRO A 431 -1.66 -14.16 -2.24
C PRO A 431 -0.21 -13.69 -2.20
N LEU A 432 0.71 -14.46 -2.80
CA LEU A 432 2.12 -14.06 -2.96
C LEU A 432 2.39 -13.76 -4.44
N ILE A 433 2.89 -12.57 -4.73
CA ILE A 433 3.11 -12.13 -6.11
C ILE A 433 4.59 -12.16 -6.43
N ILE A 434 4.98 -12.98 -7.41
CA ILE A 434 6.35 -13.00 -7.95
C ILE A 434 6.37 -12.39 -9.34
N VAL A 435 7.07 -11.26 -9.48
CA VAL A 435 7.33 -10.61 -10.78
C VAL A 435 8.79 -10.80 -11.16
N SER A 436 9.05 -11.22 -12.39
CA SER A 436 10.40 -11.25 -12.96
C SER A 436 10.68 -9.90 -13.63
N ARG A 437 11.82 -9.27 -13.33
CA ARG A 437 12.22 -7.99 -13.96
C ARG A 437 13.63 -8.06 -14.52
N ASP A 438 13.89 -7.26 -15.54
CA ASP A 438 15.25 -7.08 -16.08
C ASP A 438 16.00 -6.08 -15.20
N LYS A 439 17.32 -6.21 -15.13
CA LYS A 439 18.21 -5.24 -14.49
C LYS A 439 18.14 -3.85 -15.15
N LYS A 440 17.73 -3.77 -16.43
CA LYS A 440 17.67 -2.51 -17.20
C LYS A 440 16.27 -1.90 -17.38
N ASN A 441 15.19 -2.63 -17.11
CA ASN A 441 13.81 -2.21 -17.42
C ASN A 441 12.90 -2.30 -16.18
N GLY A 442 13.09 -1.40 -15.21
CA GLY A 442 12.18 -1.27 -14.07
C GLY A 442 10.81 -0.67 -14.41
N ASP A 443 10.68 0.10 -15.50
CA ASP A 443 9.56 1.05 -15.70
C ASP A 443 8.87 1.06 -17.08
N ARG A 444 9.04 0.04 -17.93
CA ARG A 444 8.42 0.06 -19.29
C ARG A 444 7.21 -0.86 -19.50
N GLU A 445 6.84 -1.74 -18.56
CA GLU A 445 5.81 -2.77 -18.82
C GLU A 445 4.35 -2.34 -18.59
N LYS A 446 4.03 -1.07 -18.34
CA LYS A 446 2.62 -0.60 -18.26
C LYS A 446 2.01 -0.09 -19.57
N LYS A 447 2.70 -0.20 -20.72
CA LYS A 447 2.22 0.37 -22.00
C LYS A 447 1.91 -0.62 -23.12
N GLU A 448 2.02 -1.94 -22.92
CA GLU A 448 1.89 -2.90 -24.03
C GLU A 448 0.73 -3.92 -23.90
N GLU A 449 -0.17 -3.81 -22.92
CA GLU A 449 -1.36 -4.69 -22.82
C GLU A 449 -2.67 -4.03 -23.29
N SER A 450 -2.61 -3.04 -24.19
CA SER A 450 -3.78 -2.53 -24.90
C SER A 450 -3.56 -2.56 -26.41
N TYR A 451 -3.62 -3.76 -27.00
CA TYR A 451 -4.05 -3.98 -28.38
C TYR A 451 -4.73 -5.33 -28.49
#